data_AF-A2G5Q8-F1
#
_entry.id   AF-A2G5Q8-F1
#
_cell.length_a   1.000
_cell.length_b   1.000
_cell.length_c   1.000
_cell.angle_alpha   90.00
_cell.angle_beta   90.00
_cell.angle_gamma   90.00
#
_symmetry.space_group_name_H-M   'P 1'
#
loop_
_entity.id
_entity.type
_entity.pdbx_description
1 polymer ?
#
loop_
_entity_poly.entity_id
_entity_poly.type
_entity_poly.pdbx_seq_one_letter_code
_entity_poly.pdbx_strand_id
1 'polypeptide(L)'
;MSDKVIDLVHNFEYIAEHHEIFIEDCKLFTVFGDEEIEKILKLTNLSPNEFISLIRHIPSTVNEDKAYIHLLNANVSLNNFKEAISILTVIKKKMKFQLFNNIIPILIEKYNKLIESTKTIDKLQSELNNEKIQNQKSRNQINSLITQINDKEALISKISQENNNFQSENNNLNNQNNNLRDENSSLAQNNREKLLLKRKKSKRGIIKLLNLHLTWINISIKSMN
;
A
#
# COMPACT_ATOMS: atom_id res chain seq x y z
N MET A 1 79.79 1.04 -48.09
CA MET A 1 78.50 0.51 -47.60
C MET A 1 78.23 1.22 -46.28
N SER A 2 77.17 2.02 -46.23
CA SER A 2 76.74 2.72 -45.01
C SER A 2 75.81 1.76 -44.26
N ASP A 3 76.28 1.17 -43.17
CA ASP A 3 75.42 0.39 -42.28
C ASP A 3 74.36 1.33 -41.72
N LYS A 4 73.12 1.14 -42.18
CA LYS A 4 71.95 1.81 -41.65
C LYS A 4 71.72 1.23 -40.26
N VAL A 5 72.17 1.95 -39.23
CA VAL A 5 71.77 1.68 -37.85
C VAL A 5 70.26 1.89 -37.81
N ILE A 6 69.53 0.79 -37.66
CA ILE A 6 68.08 0.83 -37.43
C ILE A 6 67.92 1.06 -35.93
N ASP A 7 67.61 2.30 -35.55
CA ASP A 7 67.14 2.58 -34.20
C ASP A 7 65.77 1.93 -34.01
N LEU A 8 65.72 0.93 -33.15
CA LEU A 8 64.47 0.33 -32.68
C LEU A 8 63.75 1.36 -31.80
N VAL A 9 62.72 1.98 -32.35
CA VAL A 9 61.86 2.91 -31.60
C VAL A 9 60.82 2.13 -30.82
N HIS A 10 60.78 2.32 -29.50
CA HIS A 10 59.75 1.72 -28.64
C HIS A 10 58.35 2.22 -29.00
N ASN A 11 57.43 1.30 -29.30
CA ASN A 11 56.01 1.62 -29.42
C ASN A 11 55.38 1.68 -28.02
N PHE A 12 55.40 2.86 -27.41
CA PHE A 12 54.91 3.07 -26.05
C PHE A 12 53.40 2.82 -25.90
N GLU A 13 52.61 3.01 -26.96
CA GLU A 13 51.17 2.71 -26.93
C GLU A 13 50.94 1.20 -26.80
N TYR A 14 51.64 0.41 -27.62
CA TYR A 14 51.57 -1.05 -27.54
C TYR A 14 52.07 -1.58 -26.19
N ILE A 15 53.18 -1.02 -25.67
CA ILE A 15 53.73 -1.40 -24.36
C ILE A 15 52.74 -1.05 -23.24
N ALA A 16 52.10 0.12 -23.31
CA ALA A 16 51.13 0.54 -22.32
C ALA A 16 49.83 -0.29 -22.37
N GLU A 17 49.43 -0.78 -23.54
CA GLU A 17 48.28 -1.68 -23.71
C GLU A 17 48.57 -3.08 -23.13
N HIS A 18 49.81 -3.55 -23.22
CA HIS A 18 50.26 -4.86 -22.71
C HIS A 18 51.14 -4.73 -21.46
N HIS A 19 50.83 -3.74 -20.62
CA HIS A 19 51.65 -3.35 -19.48
C HIS A 19 51.75 -4.44 -18.41
N GLU A 20 50.77 -5.34 -18.33
CA GLU A 20 50.71 -6.44 -17.36
C GLU A 20 51.99 -7.29 -17.35
N ILE A 21 52.61 -7.50 -18.52
CA ILE A 21 53.84 -8.27 -18.70
C ILE A 21 55.03 -7.62 -17.97
N PHE A 22 54.98 -6.29 -17.83
CA PHE A 22 56.03 -5.48 -17.20
C PHE A 22 55.74 -5.17 -15.73
N ILE A 23 54.50 -5.36 -15.27
CA ILE A 23 54.13 -5.23 -13.86
C ILE A 23 54.51 -6.50 -13.09
N GLU A 24 54.36 -7.67 -13.72
CA GLU A 24 54.85 -8.92 -13.16
C GLU A 24 56.36 -8.84 -12.88
N ASP A 25 56.76 -9.25 -11.68
CA ASP A 25 58.13 -9.14 -11.16
C ASP A 25 58.73 -7.70 -11.14
N CYS A 26 57.90 -6.66 -11.28
CA CYS A 26 58.34 -5.26 -11.35
C CYS A 26 59.40 -4.99 -12.45
N LYS A 27 59.29 -5.72 -13.57
CA LYS A 27 60.17 -5.58 -14.75
C LYS A 27 60.16 -4.18 -15.34
N LEU A 28 59.09 -3.40 -15.13
CA LEU A 28 58.97 -2.00 -15.54
C LEU A 28 60.21 -1.18 -15.16
N PHE A 29 60.75 -1.37 -13.94
CA PHE A 29 61.89 -0.60 -13.44
C PHE A 29 63.26 -1.17 -13.83
N THR A 30 63.32 -2.39 -14.35
CA THR A 30 64.58 -3.05 -14.72
C THR A 30 64.80 -3.10 -16.22
N VAL A 31 63.73 -2.98 -17.01
CA VAL A 31 63.76 -3.02 -18.48
C VAL A 31 63.86 -1.62 -19.09
N PHE A 32 63.17 -0.63 -18.50
CA PHE A 32 63.01 0.70 -19.09
C PHE A 32 63.78 1.79 -18.34
N GLY A 33 64.21 2.82 -19.08
CA GLY A 33 64.80 4.03 -18.50
C GLY A 33 63.76 4.99 -17.91
N ASP A 34 64.21 5.98 -17.14
CA ASP A 34 63.35 6.94 -16.43
C ASP A 34 62.32 7.64 -17.36
N GLU A 35 62.75 8.11 -18.52
CA GLU A 35 61.86 8.80 -19.49
C GLU A 35 60.83 7.86 -20.13
N GLU A 36 61.18 6.59 -20.29
CA GLU A 36 60.33 5.57 -20.89
C GLU A 36 59.25 5.12 -19.90
N ILE A 37 59.64 4.90 -18.65
CA ILE A 37 58.72 4.60 -17.54
C ILE A 37 57.66 5.71 -17.43
N GLU A 38 58.08 6.98 -17.48
CA GLU A 38 57.14 8.10 -17.40
C GLU A 38 56.14 8.09 -18.57
N LYS A 39 56.59 7.82 -19.80
CA LYS A 39 55.70 7.71 -20.97
C LYS A 39 54.73 6.55 -20.86
N ILE A 40 55.23 5.38 -20.45
CA ILE A 40 54.41 4.17 -20.28
C ILE A 40 53.34 4.42 -19.22
N LEU A 41 53.72 4.88 -18.02
CA LEU A 41 52.78 5.09 -16.90
C LEU A 41 51.72 6.17 -17.17
N LYS A 42 52.00 7.15 -18.04
CA LYS A 42 51.01 8.15 -18.48
C LYS A 42 49.97 7.57 -19.43
N LEU A 43 50.35 6.61 -20.26
CA LEU A 43 49.47 5.95 -21.24
C LEU A 43 48.72 4.77 -20.61
N THR A 44 49.32 4.14 -19.60
CA THR A 44 48.73 3.02 -18.88
C THR A 44 47.68 3.49 -17.88
N ASN A 45 46.62 2.71 -17.74
CA ASN A 45 45.60 2.91 -16.73
C ASN A 45 45.62 1.75 -15.75
N LEU A 46 46.39 1.90 -14.67
CA LEU A 46 46.63 0.82 -13.72
C LEU A 46 45.37 0.51 -12.92
N SER A 47 45.13 -0.78 -12.66
CA SER A 47 44.23 -1.17 -11.58
C SER A 47 44.85 -0.86 -10.21
N PRO A 48 44.03 -0.74 -9.16
CA PRO A 48 44.53 -0.51 -7.81
C PRO A 48 45.50 -1.60 -7.33
N ASN A 49 45.26 -2.85 -7.75
CA ASN A 49 46.09 -3.99 -7.36
C ASN A 49 47.46 -3.94 -8.05
N GLU A 50 47.50 -3.63 -9.33
CA GLU A 50 48.74 -3.47 -10.10
C GLU A 50 49.60 -2.34 -9.52
N PHE A 51 49.00 -1.19 -9.24
CA PHE A 51 49.67 -0.07 -8.59
C PHE A 51 50.25 -0.46 -7.22
N ILE A 52 49.46 -1.14 -6.40
CA ILE A 52 49.89 -1.64 -5.09
C ILE A 52 51.06 -2.63 -5.22
N SER A 53 51.00 -3.52 -6.21
CA SER A 53 52.07 -4.48 -6.49
C SER A 53 53.38 -3.77 -6.86
N LEU A 54 53.32 -2.79 -7.77
CA LEU A 54 54.48 -1.99 -8.16
C LEU A 54 55.13 -1.29 -6.96
N ILE A 55 54.34 -0.62 -6.11
CA ILE A 55 54.89 0.06 -4.91
C ILE A 55 55.47 -0.94 -3.90
N ARG A 56 54.86 -2.13 -3.75
CA ARG A 56 55.29 -3.10 -2.74
C ARG A 56 56.56 -3.82 -3.10
N HIS A 57 56.78 -4.06 -4.39
CA HIS A 57 57.76 -4.99 -4.92
C HIS A 57 58.84 -4.31 -5.77
N ILE A 58 59.05 -3.00 -5.60
CA ILE A 58 60.20 -2.29 -6.20
C ILE A 58 61.48 -3.11 -5.91
N PRO A 59 62.24 -3.50 -6.95
CA PRO A 59 63.45 -4.29 -6.77
C PRO A 59 64.49 -3.51 -5.97
N SER A 60 65.26 -4.20 -5.10
CA SER A 60 66.32 -3.56 -4.30
C SER A 60 67.48 -3.00 -5.13
N THR A 61 67.59 -3.39 -6.40
CA THR A 61 68.54 -2.85 -7.38
C THR A 61 68.11 -1.50 -7.96
N VAL A 62 66.85 -1.11 -7.75
CA VAL A 62 66.26 0.14 -8.25
C VAL A 62 66.30 1.20 -7.15
N ASN A 63 66.55 2.45 -7.52
CA ASN A 63 66.43 3.58 -6.60
C ASN A 63 64.94 3.78 -6.24
N GLU A 64 64.57 3.41 -5.00
CA GLU A 64 63.19 3.47 -4.51
C GLU A 64 62.58 4.88 -4.62
N ASP A 65 63.33 5.93 -4.28
CA ASP A 65 62.82 7.31 -4.31
C ASP A 65 62.46 7.74 -5.74
N LYS A 66 63.30 7.39 -6.72
CA LYS A 66 63.00 7.64 -8.14
C LYS A 66 61.78 6.85 -8.62
N ALA A 67 61.73 5.55 -8.31
CA ALA A 67 60.62 4.70 -8.68
C ALA A 67 59.29 5.20 -8.06
N TYR A 68 59.34 5.70 -6.82
CA TYR A 68 58.19 6.33 -6.17
C TYR A 68 57.72 7.60 -6.89
N ILE A 69 58.62 8.46 -7.35
CA ILE A 69 58.24 9.66 -8.12
C ILE A 69 57.49 9.28 -9.41
N HIS A 70 57.98 8.28 -10.13
CA HIS A 70 57.31 7.79 -11.35
C HIS A 70 55.93 7.23 -11.04
N LEU A 71 55.80 6.40 -10.00
CA LEU A 71 54.53 5.82 -9.60
C LEU A 71 53.53 6.88 -9.10
N LEU A 72 53.97 7.91 -8.38
CA LEU A 72 53.07 8.98 -7.93
C LEU A 72 52.43 9.75 -9.09
N ASN A 73 53.02 9.72 -10.28
CA ASN A 73 52.50 10.33 -11.49
C ASN A 73 51.70 9.37 -12.39
N ALA A 74 51.58 8.09 -12.00
CA ALA A 74 50.85 7.09 -12.77
C ALA A 74 49.34 7.30 -12.69
N ASN A 75 48.63 6.97 -13.76
CA ASN A 75 47.18 6.95 -13.75
C ASN A 75 46.66 5.63 -13.13
N VAL A 76 45.72 5.74 -12.19
CA VAL A 76 45.12 4.58 -11.50
C VAL A 76 43.60 4.69 -11.51
N SER A 77 42.94 3.68 -12.05
CA SER A 77 41.47 3.61 -12.06
C SER A 77 40.92 3.16 -10.72
N LEU A 78 40.23 4.06 -10.03
CA LEU A 78 39.58 3.80 -8.76
C LEU A 78 38.07 3.60 -8.95
N ASN A 79 37.54 2.49 -8.43
CA ASN A 79 36.10 2.18 -8.51
C ASN A 79 35.37 2.47 -7.21
N ASN A 80 36.06 2.51 -6.06
CA ASN A 80 35.43 2.73 -4.76
C ASN A 80 36.39 3.29 -3.69
N PHE A 81 35.82 3.75 -2.57
CA PHE A 81 36.57 4.30 -1.44
C PHE A 81 37.54 3.29 -0.80
N LYS A 82 37.20 2.00 -0.80
CA LYS A 82 38.05 0.96 -0.22
C LYS A 82 39.36 0.82 -1.01
N GLU A 83 39.30 0.90 -2.34
CA GLU A 83 40.48 0.90 -3.21
C GLU A 83 41.34 2.15 -2.96
N ALA A 84 40.73 3.34 -2.91
CA ALA A 84 41.44 4.58 -2.60
C ALA A 84 42.17 4.52 -1.24
N ILE A 85 41.48 4.05 -0.19
CA ILE A 85 42.07 3.87 1.15
C ILE A 85 43.22 2.86 1.12
N SER A 86 43.10 1.78 0.34
CA SER A 86 44.14 0.75 0.22
C SER A 86 45.41 1.30 -0.42
N ILE A 87 45.27 2.09 -1.50
CA ILE A 87 46.39 2.79 -2.14
C ILE A 87 47.06 3.75 -1.17
N LEU A 88 46.29 4.65 -0.54
CA LEU A 88 46.82 5.62 0.42
C LEU A 88 47.56 4.93 1.57
N THR A 89 47.07 3.77 2.04
CA THR A 89 47.70 2.99 3.11
C THR A 89 49.06 2.43 2.68
N VAL A 90 49.16 1.94 1.44
CA VAL A 90 50.43 1.41 0.90
C VAL A 90 51.43 2.54 0.67
N ILE A 91 51.01 3.66 0.07
CA ILE A 91 51.82 4.86 -0.10
C ILE A 91 52.33 5.35 1.27
N LYS A 92 51.45 5.51 2.25
CA LYS A 92 51.81 5.89 3.63
C LYS A 92 52.90 4.98 4.19
N LYS A 93 52.74 3.66 4.08
CA LYS A 93 53.66 2.68 4.67
C LYS A 93 55.01 2.68 3.97
N LYS A 94 55.03 2.74 2.64
CA LYS A 94 56.24 2.58 1.84
C LYS A 94 57.03 3.88 1.71
N MET A 95 56.35 5.00 1.48
CA MET A 95 56.98 6.32 1.34
C MET A 95 57.04 7.11 2.66
N LYS A 96 56.61 6.51 3.78
CA LYS A 96 56.63 7.12 5.13
C LYS A 96 55.94 8.48 5.24
N PHE A 97 54.91 8.73 4.42
CA PHE A 97 54.16 9.99 4.44
C PHE A 97 53.32 10.15 5.72
N GLN A 98 53.85 10.91 6.68
CA GLN A 98 53.20 11.16 7.97
C GLN A 98 51.87 11.92 7.85
N LEU A 99 51.68 12.72 6.78
CA LEU A 99 50.43 13.42 6.50
C LEU A 99 49.22 12.46 6.53
N PHE A 100 49.39 11.24 6.04
CA PHE A 100 48.34 10.23 6.00
C PHE A 100 48.05 9.56 7.35
N ASN A 101 48.80 9.88 8.42
CA ASN A 101 48.49 9.37 9.76
C ASN A 101 47.12 9.80 10.25
N ASN A 102 46.73 11.05 9.97
CA ASN A 102 45.46 11.60 10.42
C ASN A 102 44.39 11.53 9.32
N ILE A 103 44.78 11.56 8.04
CA ILE A 103 43.83 11.54 6.92
C ILE A 103 43.17 10.17 6.76
N ILE A 104 43.96 9.08 6.75
CA ILE A 104 43.42 7.73 6.50
C ILE A 104 42.36 7.33 7.55
N PRO A 105 42.59 7.52 8.87
CA PRO A 105 41.56 7.21 9.86
C PRO A 105 40.26 7.98 9.65
N ILE A 106 40.33 9.27 9.30
CA ILE A 106 39.14 10.09 9.01
C ILE A 106 38.40 9.53 7.80
N LEU A 107 39.11 9.17 6.72
CA LEU A 107 38.49 8.58 5.53
C LEU A 107 37.80 7.25 5.85
N ILE A 108 38.44 6.39 6.65
CA ILE A 108 37.86 5.12 7.11
C ILE A 108 36.60 5.37 7.94
N GLU A 109 36.65 6.30 8.90
CA GLU A 109 35.50 6.65 9.74
C GLU A 109 34.32 7.14 8.90
N LYS A 110 34.57 8.07 7.97
CA LYS A 110 33.54 8.62 7.08
C LYS A 110 32.94 7.54 6.16
N TYR A 111 33.78 6.67 5.61
CA TYR A 111 33.34 5.57 4.77
C TYR A 111 32.46 4.57 5.55
N ASN A 112 32.84 4.22 6.78
CA ASN A 112 32.05 3.31 7.62
C ASN A 112 30.69 3.93 7.99
N LYS A 113 30.66 5.22 8.35
CA LYS A 113 29.41 5.96 8.60
C LYS A 113 28.50 6.01 7.38
N LEU A 114 29.07 6.16 6.19
CA LEU A 114 28.32 6.09 4.94
C LEU A 114 27.68 4.71 4.76
N ILE A 115 28.45 3.62 4.94
CA ILE A 115 27.93 2.24 4.84
C ILE A 115 26.80 2.00 5.84
N GLU A 116 26.97 2.41 7.09
CA GLU A 116 25.94 2.28 8.13
C GLU A 116 24.67 3.04 7.75
N SER A 117 24.82 4.28 7.28
CA SER A 117 23.70 5.10 6.84
C SER A 117 22.93 4.44 5.69
N THR A 118 23.64 3.88 4.70
CA THR A 118 23.02 3.13 3.59
C THR A 118 22.23 1.92 4.10
N LYS A 119 22.79 1.12 5.01
CA LYS A 119 22.08 -0.03 5.61
C LYS A 119 20.81 0.39 6.35
N THR A 120 20.88 1.51 7.08
CA THR A 120 19.71 2.07 7.77
C THR A 120 18.63 2.51 6.77
N ILE A 121 19.02 3.15 5.67
CA ILE A 121 18.10 3.55 4.59
C ILE A 121 17.42 2.31 3.98
N ASP A 122 18.18 1.27 3.64
CA ASP A 122 17.63 0.04 3.06
C ASP A 122 16.61 -0.62 4.00
N LYS A 123 16.93 -0.66 5.30
CA LYS A 123 16.01 -1.18 6.32
C LYS A 123 14.72 -0.37 6.40
N LEU A 124 14.82 0.96 6.47
CA LEU A 124 13.66 1.85 6.55
C LEU A 124 12.79 1.76 5.29
N GLN A 125 13.38 1.60 4.11
CA GLN A 125 12.64 1.37 2.87
C GLN A 125 11.85 0.06 2.91
N SER A 126 12.45 -1.01 3.44
CA SER A 126 11.76 -2.29 3.62
C SER A 126 10.59 -2.18 4.60
N GLU A 127 10.78 -1.49 5.74
CA GLU A 127 9.73 -1.27 6.74
C GLU A 127 8.57 -0.45 6.15
N LEU A 128 8.88 0.63 5.43
CA LEU A 128 7.88 1.47 4.76
C LEU A 128 7.04 0.69 3.74
N ASN A 129 7.67 -0.18 2.95
CA ASN A 129 6.97 -1.02 1.98
C ASN A 129 6.01 -2.01 2.66
N ASN A 130 6.43 -2.62 3.77
CA ASN A 130 5.58 -3.51 4.56
C ASN A 130 4.37 -2.78 5.14
N GLU A 131 4.58 -1.59 5.70
CA GLU A 131 3.51 -0.76 6.24
C GLU A 131 2.51 -0.33 5.15
N LYS A 132 3.01 0.02 3.96
CA LYS A 132 2.16 0.33 2.80
C LYS A 132 1.27 -0.84 2.39
N ILE A 133 1.81 -2.07 2.37
CA ILE A 133 1.05 -3.28 2.07
C ILE A 133 -0.03 -3.53 3.13
N GLN A 134 0.31 -3.38 4.42
CA GLN A 134 -0.66 -3.53 5.51
C GLN A 134 -1.78 -2.49 5.41
N ASN A 135 -1.44 -1.22 5.18
CA ASN A 135 -2.42 -0.15 4.99
C ASN A 135 -3.36 -0.42 3.81
N GLN A 136 -2.85 -0.97 2.71
CA GLN A 136 -3.70 -1.34 1.57
C GLN A 136 -4.68 -2.47 1.93
N LYS A 137 -4.24 -3.48 2.69
CA LYS A 137 -5.14 -4.54 3.19
C LYS A 137 -6.24 -3.97 4.08
N SER A 138 -5.89 -3.10 5.02
CA SER A 138 -6.87 -2.44 5.90
C SER A 138 -7.87 -1.58 5.12
N ARG A 139 -7.41 -0.82 4.11
CA ARG A 139 -8.31 -0.05 3.24
C ARG A 139 -9.30 -0.94 2.48
N ASN A 140 -8.85 -2.08 1.96
CA ASN A 140 -9.73 -3.03 1.28
C ASN A 140 -10.79 -3.61 2.22
N GLN A 141 -10.41 -3.91 3.47
CA GLN A 141 -11.36 -4.37 4.49
C GLN A 141 -12.39 -3.28 4.83
N ILE A 142 -11.95 -2.03 5.01
CA ILE A 142 -12.85 -0.89 5.26
C ILE A 142 -13.85 -0.74 4.11
N ASN A 143 -13.38 -0.78 2.85
CA ASN A 143 -14.26 -0.66 1.69
C ASN A 143 -15.31 -1.78 1.63
N SER A 144 -14.91 -3.02 1.94
CA SER A 144 -15.85 -4.14 2.04
C SER A 144 -16.92 -3.92 3.12
N LEU A 145 -16.52 -3.42 4.30
CA LEU A 145 -17.46 -3.09 5.37
C LEU A 145 -18.41 -1.95 4.99
N ILE A 146 -17.91 -0.92 4.29
CA ILE A 146 -18.75 0.17 3.77
C ILE A 146 -19.82 -0.36 2.83
N THR A 147 -19.47 -1.24 1.88
CA THR A 147 -20.45 -1.87 0.99
C THR A 147 -21.52 -2.63 1.77
N GLN A 148 -21.11 -3.42 2.78
CA GLN A 148 -22.05 -4.16 3.63
C GLN A 148 -22.98 -3.24 4.44
N ILE A 149 -22.49 -2.08 4.89
CA ILE A 149 -23.31 -1.07 5.57
C ILE A 149 -24.36 -0.52 4.60
N ASN A 150 -23.96 -0.12 3.41
CA ASN A 150 -24.87 0.42 2.39
C ASN A 150 -25.97 -0.58 2.03
N ASP A 151 -25.62 -1.86 1.87
CA ASP A 151 -26.60 -2.93 1.58
C ASP A 151 -27.62 -3.08 2.71
N LYS A 152 -27.16 -3.00 3.97
CA LYS A 152 -28.04 -3.06 5.15
C LYS A 152 -28.92 -1.82 5.27
N GLU A 153 -28.41 -0.63 4.98
CA GLU A 153 -29.19 0.61 4.98
C GLU A 153 -30.30 0.58 3.92
N ALA A 154 -30.01 0.03 2.73
CA ALA A 154 -31.00 -0.19 1.69
C ALA A 154 -32.10 -1.17 2.13
N LEU A 155 -31.72 -2.26 2.83
CA LEU A 155 -32.67 -3.21 3.39
C LEU A 155 -33.57 -2.57 4.47
N ILE A 156 -32.97 -1.81 5.39
CA ILE A 156 -33.70 -1.10 6.45
C ILE A 156 -34.72 -0.13 5.83
N SER A 157 -34.33 0.59 4.78
CA SER A 157 -35.20 1.53 4.07
C SER A 157 -36.42 0.81 3.46
N LYS A 158 -36.21 -0.36 2.84
CA LYS A 158 -37.30 -1.19 2.29
C LYS A 158 -38.25 -1.68 3.39
N ILE A 159 -37.71 -2.22 4.49
CA ILE A 159 -38.51 -2.70 5.63
C ILE A 159 -39.32 -1.55 6.24
N SER A 160 -38.73 -0.36 6.36
CA SER A 160 -39.43 0.82 6.88
C SER A 160 -40.60 1.23 5.97
N GLN A 161 -40.41 1.18 4.65
CA GLN A 161 -41.48 1.47 3.70
C GLN A 161 -42.61 0.44 3.79
N GLU A 162 -42.29 -0.86 3.83
CA GLU A 162 -43.28 -1.93 3.99
C GLU A 162 -44.07 -1.79 5.30
N ASN A 163 -43.39 -1.48 6.41
CA ASN A 163 -44.06 -1.24 7.70
C ASN A 163 -45.04 -0.06 7.63
N ASN A 164 -44.69 1.03 6.96
CA ASN A 164 -45.60 2.17 6.78
C ASN A 164 -46.83 1.79 5.94
N ASN A 165 -46.65 0.95 4.91
CA ASN A 165 -47.74 0.43 4.11
C ASN A 165 -48.67 -0.45 4.95
N PHE A 166 -48.12 -1.40 5.72
CA PHE A 166 -48.91 -2.26 6.60
C PHE A 166 -49.66 -1.48 7.68
N GLN A 167 -49.05 -0.44 8.24
CA GLN A 167 -49.74 0.44 9.19
C GLN A 167 -50.94 1.15 8.53
N SER A 168 -50.76 1.65 7.30
CA SER A 168 -51.82 2.31 6.54
C SER A 168 -52.97 1.34 6.23
N GLU A 169 -52.64 0.11 5.83
CA GLU A 169 -53.63 -0.94 5.57
C GLU A 169 -54.39 -1.34 6.84
N ASN A 170 -53.69 -1.54 7.95
CA ASN A 170 -54.31 -1.83 9.25
C ASN A 170 -55.27 -0.72 9.70
N ASN A 171 -54.89 0.56 9.50
CA ASN A 171 -55.77 1.68 9.81
C ASN A 171 -57.04 1.66 8.94
N ASN A 172 -56.91 1.34 7.66
CA ASN A 172 -58.07 1.23 6.76
C ASN A 172 -59.00 0.08 7.18
N LEU A 173 -58.45 -1.11 7.46
CA LEU A 173 -59.22 -2.26 7.95
C LEU A 173 -59.93 -1.96 9.27
N ASN A 174 -59.27 -1.26 10.20
CA ASN A 174 -59.89 -0.81 11.45
C ASN A 174 -61.08 0.12 11.20
N ASN A 175 -60.95 1.08 10.27
CA ASN A 175 -62.05 1.96 9.91
C ASN A 175 -63.23 1.19 9.28
N GLN A 176 -62.95 0.24 8.39
CA GLN A 176 -63.97 -0.63 7.81
C GLN A 176 -64.70 -1.45 8.89
N ASN A 177 -63.96 -2.04 9.83
CA ASN A 177 -64.53 -2.80 10.94
C ASN A 177 -65.44 -1.94 11.83
N ASN A 178 -65.05 -0.69 12.10
CA ASN A 178 -65.88 0.25 12.86
C ASN A 178 -67.19 0.56 12.11
N ASN A 179 -67.12 0.85 10.81
CA ASN A 179 -68.30 1.11 10.00
C ASN A 179 -69.26 -0.10 9.99
N LEU A 180 -68.74 -1.32 9.78
CA LEU A 180 -69.55 -2.54 9.82
C LEU A 180 -70.19 -2.78 11.20
N ARG A 181 -69.49 -2.41 12.28
CA ARG A 181 -70.03 -2.50 13.63
C ARG A 181 -71.22 -1.55 13.84
N ASP A 182 -71.13 -0.34 13.31
CA ASP A 182 -72.19 0.67 13.38
C ASP A 182 -73.40 0.28 12.52
N GLU A 183 -73.17 -0.24 11.30
CA GLU A 183 -74.21 -0.81 10.43
C GLU A 183 -74.94 -1.97 11.11
N ASN A 184 -74.19 -2.92 11.68
CA ASN A 184 -74.77 -4.05 12.42
C ASN A 184 -75.61 -3.60 13.61
N SER A 185 -75.17 -2.58 14.34
CA SER A 185 -75.91 -2.00 15.46
C SER A 185 -77.23 -1.36 14.99
N SER A 186 -77.18 -0.62 13.89
CA SER A 186 -78.35 0.01 13.26
C SER A 186 -79.36 -1.02 12.75
N LEU A 187 -78.88 -2.07 12.09
CA LEU A 187 -79.72 -3.20 11.63
C LEU A 187 -80.38 -3.92 12.81
N ALA A 188 -79.64 -4.17 13.89
CA ALA A 188 -80.18 -4.77 15.10
C ALA A 188 -81.30 -3.92 15.72
N GLN A 189 -81.14 -2.60 15.78
CA GLN A 189 -82.17 -1.68 16.24
C GLN A 189 -83.41 -1.70 15.34
N ASN A 190 -83.23 -1.57 14.02
CA ASN A 190 -84.31 -1.63 13.04
C ASN A 190 -85.12 -2.94 13.14
N ASN A 191 -84.43 -4.06 13.35
CA ASN A 191 -85.07 -5.36 13.54
C ASN A 191 -85.89 -5.42 14.84
N ARG A 192 -85.40 -4.86 15.94
CA ARG A 192 -86.16 -4.73 17.20
C ARG A 192 -87.42 -3.89 17.01
N GLU A 193 -87.33 -2.76 16.32
CA GLU A 193 -88.47 -1.88 16.05
C GLU A 193 -89.55 -2.55 15.19
N LYS A 194 -89.15 -3.26 14.12
CA LYS A 194 -90.07 -4.05 13.28
C LYS A 194 -90.80 -5.12 14.09
N LEU A 195 -90.11 -5.84 14.99
CA LEU A 195 -90.70 -6.83 15.88
C LEU A 195 -91.72 -6.19 16.86
N LEU A 196 -91.38 -5.04 17.45
CA LEU A 196 -92.28 -4.29 18.32
C LEU A 196 -93.54 -3.83 17.57
N LEU A 197 -93.40 -3.35 16.34
CA LEU A 197 -94.53 -2.96 15.50
C LEU A 197 -95.44 -4.16 15.19
N LYS A 198 -94.85 -5.31 14.83
CA LYS A 198 -95.60 -6.56 14.59
C LYS A 198 -96.38 -6.98 15.85
N ARG A 199 -95.77 -6.91 17.03
CA ARG A 199 -96.44 -7.16 18.32
C ARG A 199 -97.58 -6.18 18.59
N LYS A 200 -97.39 -4.87 18.37
CA LYS A 200 -98.43 -3.84 18.53
C LYS A 200 -99.63 -4.08 17.60
N LYS A 201 -99.38 -4.39 16.32
CA LYS A 201 -100.44 -4.71 15.34
C LYS A 201 -101.25 -5.94 15.77
N SER A 202 -100.58 -7.01 16.20
CA SER A 202 -101.23 -8.22 16.73
C SER A 202 -102.12 -7.92 17.94
N LYS A 203 -101.60 -7.19 18.95
CA LYS A 203 -102.39 -6.76 20.13
C LYS A 203 -103.64 -5.96 19.74
N ARG A 204 -103.54 -5.01 18.79
CA ARG A 204 -104.70 -4.26 18.29
C ARG A 204 -105.73 -5.17 17.62
N GLY A 205 -105.30 -6.17 16.86
CA GLY A 205 -106.18 -7.18 16.27
C GLY A 205 -106.96 -7.95 17.32
N ILE A 206 -106.28 -8.42 18.37
CA ILE A 206 -106.92 -9.12 19.51
C ILE A 206 -107.94 -8.21 20.20
N ILE A 207 -107.59 -6.95 20.50
CA ILE A 207 -108.51 -5.99 21.13
C ILE A 207 -109.76 -5.75 20.27
N LYS A 208 -109.60 -5.59 18.96
CA LYS A 208 -110.75 -5.42 18.04
C LYS A 208 -111.69 -6.64 18.08
N LEU A 209 -111.14 -7.85 18.08
CA LEU A 209 -111.94 -9.08 18.18
C LEU A 209 -112.69 -9.17 19.52
N LEU A 210 -112.04 -8.83 20.63
CA LEU A 210 -112.68 -8.77 21.95
C LEU A 210 -113.83 -7.75 21.99
N ASN A 211 -113.63 -6.56 21.43
CA ASN A 211 -114.67 -5.54 21.36
C ASN A 211 -115.88 -5.99 20.53
N LEU A 212 -115.64 -6.61 19.36
CA LEU A 212 -116.72 -7.17 18.52
C LEU A 212 -117.52 -8.23 19.29
N HIS A 213 -116.84 -9.12 20.02
CA HIS A 213 -117.46 -10.14 20.84
C HIS A 213 -118.30 -9.54 21.98
N LEU A 214 -117.82 -8.50 22.65
CA LEU A 214 -118.58 -7.77 23.68
C LEU A 214 -119.84 -7.08 23.11
N THR A 215 -119.74 -6.44 21.94
CA THR A 215 -120.92 -5.88 21.27
C THR A 215 -121.95 -6.94 20.90
N TRP A 216 -121.50 -8.11 20.42
CA TRP A 216 -122.39 -9.22 20.10
C TRP A 216 -123.11 -9.74 21.36
N ILE A 217 -122.39 -9.92 22.47
CA ILE A 217 -122.98 -10.26 23.78
C ILE A 217 -124.05 -9.23 24.17
N ASN A 218 -123.74 -7.93 24.10
CA ASN A 218 -124.68 -6.87 24.49
C ASN A 218 -125.94 -6.83 23.62
N ILE A 219 -125.83 -7.07 22.31
CA ILE A 219 -126.98 -7.18 21.40
C ILE A 219 -127.85 -8.37 21.81
N SER A 220 -127.23 -9.53 22.04
CA SER A 220 -127.93 -10.76 22.46
C SER A 220 -128.68 -10.60 23.78
N ILE A 221 -128.09 -9.87 24.75
CA ILE A 221 -128.77 -9.55 26.02
C ILE A 221 -129.96 -8.60 25.79
N LYS A 222 -129.82 -7.58 24.93
CA LYS A 222 -130.92 -6.66 24.60
C LYS A 222 -132.07 -7.30 23.84
N SER A 223 -131.84 -8.38 23.08
CA SER A 223 -132.90 -9.14 22.41
C SER A 223 -133.66 -10.11 23.32
N MET A 224 -133.25 -10.24 24.59
CA MET A 224 -133.85 -11.15 25.58
C MET A 224 -134.69 -10.42 26.65
N ASN A 225 -134.78 -9.08 26.59
CA ASN A 225 -135.68 -8.24 27.39
C ASN A 225 -136.72 -7.58 26.48
#